data_AF-A0A836SGP0-F1
#
_entry.id   AF-A0A836SGP0-F1
#
_cell.length_a   1.000
_cell.length_b   1.000
_cell.length_c   1.000
_cell.angle_alpha   90.00
_cell.angle_beta   90.00
_cell.angle_gamma   90.00
#
_symmetry.space_group_name_H-M   'P 1'
#
loop_
_entity.id
_entity.type
_entity.pdbx_description
1 polymer ?
#
loop_
_entity_poly.entity_id
_entity_poly.type
_entity_poly.pdbx_seq_one_letter_code
_entity_poly.pdbx_strand_id
1 'polypeptide(L)'
;IASLLFVGPTGVGKTELAKALAEFMFGDSDRLIRFDMSEFSDEIAVLRLTGDVSGGQGLLTSKVRQQPFSVILFDELEKAHFSFYDLLLQVMGEGRLTDAKGQVADFCSSVIIMTSNLGAGVSRQRSPGFYETDSSTQALNKHYLHAVQQFFRPELFNRLDQVIPFNALDLSVLRPIVRREIEKIIVRDGLRTRNVTLKIEDPVYDYIAELSGDSHYGARQLQRSLHQQLVIPLATILNRYSFSTSIKLTVSTGKNGLEFKTTIYTQKDRKDQTIIDSKWSLRELTLAANQARRLAQQIDEGPVMSELWSKWDLLERNRRRQGKKFWQEAAQEYGVLHHLLEKEKTLLQQIETLEIDSSLAFIGINTPLTQLTTALMNWQQAHEEWQIALLDTVQPETGHCLLNIYGASEHLPTLFSLFKKLFENYDWNITKRAVWIRDPDKSYLNYLYADHFTWLTAPGDNQVEHQSHITEQETMLYFFGEEGQQKWVKREAGDKLVGYEIQILGPGAALYFAKEGGIHIWKESGEEEYFYAVIIAQSVMINQFKTPPGIYRKKFLENMEKRRKYWKNGFFDFTESTTYPVSNWHNVLKQQLDDAFKSVLRDRLCSDITEIERSVEEDFDGDIPF
;
A
#
# COMPACT_ATOMS: atom_id res chain seq x y z
N ILE A 1 28.19 -15.04 35.54
CA ILE A 1 26.91 -14.30 35.45
C ILE A 1 27.24 -12.85 35.71
N ALA A 2 26.63 -11.94 34.96
CA ALA A 2 26.72 -10.51 35.24
C ALA A 2 25.44 -10.06 35.95
N SER A 3 25.58 -9.34 37.05
CA SER A 3 24.52 -8.84 37.91
C SER A 3 24.68 -7.34 38.14
N LEU A 4 23.77 -6.57 37.55
CA LEU A 4 23.84 -5.12 37.53
C LEU A 4 22.63 -4.54 38.26
N LEU A 5 22.86 -3.56 39.13
CA LEU A 5 21.78 -2.81 39.79
C LEU A 5 21.75 -1.37 39.29
N PHE A 6 20.70 -1.00 38.58
CA PHE A 6 20.44 0.33 38.05
C PHE A 6 19.63 1.14 39.06
N VAL A 7 20.20 2.22 39.59
CA VAL A 7 19.58 3.01 40.68
C VAL A 7 19.42 4.45 40.26
N GLY A 8 18.26 5.05 40.49
CA GLY A 8 18.04 6.45 40.16
C GLY A 8 16.56 6.82 40.14
N PRO A 9 16.19 8.03 39.69
CA PRO A 9 14.79 8.44 39.60
C PRO A 9 14.00 7.58 38.61
N THR A 10 12.67 7.68 38.66
CA THR A 10 11.79 7.09 37.64
C THR A 10 11.93 7.81 36.31
N GLY A 11 11.88 7.07 35.20
CA GLY A 11 11.83 7.68 33.86
C GLY A 11 13.16 8.18 33.31
N VAL A 12 14.31 7.78 33.88
CA VAL A 12 15.66 8.20 33.42
C VAL A 12 16.32 7.22 32.44
N GLY A 13 15.59 6.19 31.98
CA GLY A 13 16.10 5.25 30.97
C GLY A 13 16.69 3.93 31.48
N LYS A 14 16.53 3.59 32.77
CA LYS A 14 17.00 2.31 33.35
C LYS A 14 16.55 1.08 32.55
N THR A 15 15.24 0.98 32.30
CA THR A 15 14.64 -0.11 31.52
C THR A 15 15.00 -0.06 30.03
N GLU A 16 15.20 1.14 29.48
CA GLU A 16 15.55 1.31 28.07
C GLU A 16 16.99 0.85 27.80
N LEU A 17 17.91 1.09 28.74
CA LEU A 17 19.27 0.56 28.65
C LEU A 17 19.28 -0.98 28.66
N ALA A 18 18.41 -1.59 29.47
CA ALA A 18 18.29 -3.05 29.50
C ALA A 18 17.81 -3.63 28.16
N LYS A 19 16.85 -2.96 27.50
CA LYS A 19 16.41 -3.33 26.15
C LYS A 19 17.53 -3.17 25.12
N ALA A 20 18.21 -2.04 25.13
CA ALA A 20 19.32 -1.77 24.22
C ALA A 20 20.47 -2.78 24.42
N LEU A 21 20.72 -3.21 25.65
CA LEU A 21 21.71 -4.24 25.94
C LEU A 21 21.30 -5.61 25.39
N ALA A 22 20.01 -5.97 25.49
CA ALA A 22 19.50 -7.22 24.92
C ALA A 22 19.69 -7.26 23.40
N GLU A 23 19.34 -6.17 22.72
CA GLU A 23 19.53 -6.01 21.28
C GLU A 23 21.02 -6.05 20.90
N PHE A 24 21.88 -5.33 21.63
CA PHE A 24 23.32 -5.28 21.35
C PHE A 24 24.01 -6.63 21.56
N MET A 25 23.69 -7.35 22.64
CA MET A 25 24.37 -8.59 23.01
C MET A 25 23.81 -9.82 22.29
N PHE A 26 22.50 -9.84 22.03
CA PHE A 26 21.80 -11.03 21.51
C PHE A 26 21.11 -10.81 20.17
N GLY A 27 21.25 -9.62 19.57
CA GLY A 27 20.74 -9.29 18.24
C GLY A 27 19.24 -9.01 18.17
N ASP A 28 18.53 -9.08 19.30
CA ASP A 28 17.07 -8.96 19.35
C ASP A 28 16.63 -8.40 20.71
N SER A 29 15.79 -7.36 20.70
CA SER A 29 15.24 -6.76 21.92
C SER A 29 14.27 -7.69 22.66
N ASP A 30 13.68 -8.67 21.98
CA ASP A 30 12.76 -9.65 22.57
C ASP A 30 13.49 -10.67 23.45
N ARG A 31 14.83 -10.64 23.46
CA ARG A 31 15.68 -11.37 24.41
C ARG A 31 15.67 -10.76 25.82
N LEU A 32 14.91 -9.69 26.04
CA LEU A 32 14.65 -9.12 27.36
C LEU A 32 13.47 -9.83 28.05
N ILE A 33 13.77 -10.62 29.08
CA ILE A 33 12.75 -11.22 29.95
C ILE A 33 12.53 -10.26 31.13
N ARG A 34 11.35 -9.63 31.20
CA ARG A 34 11.03 -8.62 32.22
C ARG A 34 10.03 -9.12 33.26
N PHE A 35 10.32 -8.84 34.52
CA PHE A 35 9.42 -9.04 35.65
C PHE A 35 9.29 -7.74 36.47
N ASP A 36 8.06 -7.32 36.76
CA ASP A 36 7.77 -6.20 37.65
C ASP A 36 7.64 -6.70 39.08
N MET A 37 8.55 -6.30 39.97
CA MET A 37 8.59 -6.82 41.33
C MET A 37 7.44 -6.34 42.22
N SER A 38 6.67 -5.33 41.79
CA SER A 38 5.43 -4.96 42.47
C SER A 38 4.37 -6.07 42.41
N GLU A 39 4.36 -6.88 41.35
CA GLU A 39 3.49 -8.06 41.23
C GLU A 39 3.90 -9.22 42.16
N PHE A 40 5.14 -9.18 42.68
CA PHE A 40 5.75 -10.18 43.54
C PHE A 40 5.97 -9.66 44.96
N SER A 41 5.08 -8.78 45.42
CA SER A 41 5.09 -8.20 46.77
C SER A 41 4.56 -9.15 47.86
N ASP A 42 3.96 -10.27 47.48
CA ASP A 42 3.48 -11.34 48.36
C ASP A 42 4.29 -12.64 48.18
N GLU A 43 4.43 -13.42 49.24
CA GLU A 43 5.18 -14.68 49.24
C GLU A 43 4.64 -15.69 48.22
N ILE A 44 3.32 -15.83 48.10
CA ILE A 44 2.68 -16.76 47.18
C ILE A 44 2.93 -16.34 45.72
N ALA A 45 3.01 -15.04 45.46
CA ALA A 45 3.33 -14.53 44.14
C ALA A 45 4.77 -14.90 43.74
N VAL A 46 5.73 -14.78 44.67
CA VAL A 46 7.15 -15.17 44.43
C VAL A 46 7.26 -16.65 44.07
N LEU A 47 6.50 -17.54 44.71
CA LEU A 47 6.51 -18.97 44.39
C LEU A 47 6.16 -19.26 42.92
N ARG A 48 5.37 -18.40 42.26
CA ARG A 48 5.04 -18.56 40.82
C ARG A 48 6.28 -18.46 39.92
N LEU A 49 7.35 -17.81 40.35
CA LEU A 49 8.61 -17.71 39.58
C LEU A 49 9.32 -19.08 39.46
N THR A 50 9.25 -19.89 40.51
CA THR A 50 9.82 -21.25 40.59
C THR A 50 8.78 -22.35 40.40
N GLY A 51 7.50 -22.01 40.32
CA GLY A 51 6.39 -22.94 40.08
C GLY A 51 5.69 -23.35 41.38
N ASP A 52 4.45 -23.80 41.24
CA ASP A 52 3.61 -24.21 42.38
C ASP A 52 3.58 -25.74 42.53
N VAL A 53 3.34 -26.20 43.76
CA VAL A 53 3.15 -27.60 44.15
C VAL A 53 1.97 -28.25 43.41
N SER A 54 0.99 -27.46 42.95
CA SER A 54 -0.14 -27.91 42.11
C SER A 54 0.22 -28.26 40.66
N GLY A 55 1.48 -28.04 40.22
CA GLY A 55 1.98 -28.51 38.93
C GLY A 55 2.13 -27.45 37.83
N GLY A 56 1.97 -26.16 38.13
CA GLY A 56 2.30 -25.06 37.22
C GLY A 56 3.82 -24.93 36.97
N GLN A 57 4.23 -24.65 35.72
CA GLN A 57 5.64 -24.35 35.43
C GLN A 57 6.04 -22.99 36.03
N GLY A 58 7.26 -22.87 36.55
CA GLY A 58 7.74 -21.62 37.12
C GLY A 58 7.99 -20.57 36.03
N LEU A 59 7.49 -19.35 36.22
CA LEU A 59 7.57 -18.27 35.22
C LEU A 59 9.01 -17.89 34.87
N LEU A 60 9.89 -17.76 35.86
CA LEU A 60 11.30 -17.41 35.65
C LEU A 60 12.08 -18.61 35.11
N THR A 61 11.97 -19.74 35.80
CA THR A 61 12.71 -20.96 35.47
C THR A 61 12.39 -21.48 34.06
N SER A 62 11.12 -21.48 33.65
CA SER A 62 10.71 -21.90 32.30
C SER A 62 11.23 -20.97 31.21
N LYS A 63 11.12 -19.64 31.40
CA LYS A 63 11.58 -18.65 30.43
C LYS A 63 13.08 -18.72 30.20
N VAL A 64 13.87 -18.88 31.26
CA VAL A 64 15.33 -19.03 31.16
C VAL A 64 15.72 -20.35 30.52
N ARG A 65 15.01 -21.46 30.80
CA ARG A 65 15.25 -22.73 30.08
C ARG A 65 14.94 -22.65 28.59
N GLN A 66 13.88 -21.94 28.21
CA GLN A 66 13.52 -21.73 26.81
C GLN A 66 14.51 -20.77 26.11
N GLN A 67 15.02 -19.78 26.84
CA GLN A 67 15.89 -18.72 26.31
C GLN A 67 17.06 -18.42 27.27
N PRO A 68 18.10 -19.29 27.32
CA PRO A 68 19.22 -19.14 28.25
C PRO A 68 20.12 -17.93 27.93
N PHE A 69 20.19 -17.56 26.65
CA PHE A 69 20.85 -16.33 26.18
C PHE A 69 19.85 -15.18 26.20
N SER A 70 19.77 -14.47 27.32
CA SER A 70 18.79 -13.41 27.54
C SER A 70 19.28 -12.38 28.56
N VAL A 71 18.66 -11.20 28.51
CA VAL A 71 18.76 -10.20 29.59
C VAL A 71 17.53 -10.38 30.47
N ILE A 72 17.72 -10.60 31.76
CA ILE A 72 16.65 -10.75 32.74
C ILE A 72 16.55 -9.45 33.53
N LEU A 73 15.40 -8.79 33.45
CA LEU A 73 15.14 -7.51 34.11
C LEU A 73 14.15 -7.67 35.26
N PHE A 74 14.62 -7.42 36.48
CA PHE A 74 13.80 -7.28 37.68
C PHE A 74 13.57 -5.79 37.96
N ASP A 75 12.39 -5.28 37.61
CA ASP A 75 12.04 -3.87 37.73
C ASP A 75 11.48 -3.56 39.12
N GLU A 76 11.82 -2.40 39.69
CA GLU A 76 11.37 -1.93 41.02
C GLU A 76 11.67 -2.91 42.16
N LEU A 77 12.92 -3.38 42.23
CA LEU A 77 13.37 -4.44 43.16
C LEU A 77 13.04 -4.17 44.64
N GLU A 78 12.96 -2.91 45.06
CA GLU A 78 12.58 -2.53 46.42
C GLU A 78 11.12 -2.88 46.80
N LYS A 79 10.29 -3.24 45.83
CA LYS A 79 8.88 -3.63 46.02
C LYS A 79 8.67 -5.13 46.17
N ALA A 80 9.69 -5.93 45.87
CA ALA A 80 9.62 -7.38 45.98
C ALA A 80 9.40 -7.83 47.43
N HIS A 81 8.71 -8.95 47.60
CA HIS A 81 8.66 -9.64 48.88
C HIS A 81 10.04 -10.14 49.29
N PHE A 82 10.30 -10.26 50.60
CA PHE A 82 11.63 -10.62 51.10
C PHE A 82 12.12 -11.99 50.60
N SER A 83 11.21 -12.94 50.38
CA SER A 83 11.54 -14.29 49.89
C SER A 83 12.11 -14.30 48.48
N PHE A 84 11.87 -13.24 47.69
CA PHE A 84 12.50 -13.10 46.37
C PHE A 84 14.01 -12.87 46.49
N TYR A 85 14.48 -12.18 47.55
CA TYR A 85 15.91 -11.92 47.72
C TYR A 85 16.71 -13.20 47.97
N ASP A 86 16.14 -14.17 48.67
CA ASP A 86 16.77 -15.48 48.91
C ASP A 86 16.91 -16.27 47.60
N LEU A 87 15.88 -16.20 46.76
CA LEU A 87 15.84 -16.79 45.43
C LEU A 87 16.90 -16.13 44.50
N LEU A 88 16.98 -14.80 44.54
CA LEU A 88 17.95 -14.01 43.79
C LEU A 88 19.40 -14.30 44.23
N LEU A 89 19.65 -14.49 45.53
CA LEU A 89 20.94 -14.91 46.07
C LEU A 89 21.39 -16.26 45.50
N GLN A 90 20.47 -17.22 45.41
CA GLN A 90 20.77 -18.53 44.80
C GLN A 90 21.17 -18.39 43.34
N VAL A 91 20.41 -17.60 42.57
CA VAL A 91 20.69 -17.35 41.15
C VAL A 91 22.03 -16.64 40.95
N MET A 92 22.31 -15.58 41.70
CA MET A 92 23.56 -14.82 41.56
C MET A 92 24.77 -15.58 42.13
N GLY A 93 24.55 -16.49 43.09
CA GLY A 93 25.60 -17.30 43.71
C GLY A 93 26.02 -18.51 42.87
N GLU A 94 25.06 -19.39 42.54
CA GLU A 94 25.32 -20.66 41.86
C GLU A 94 25.03 -20.63 40.36
N GLY A 95 24.34 -19.59 39.88
CA GLY A 95 23.96 -19.48 38.48
C GLY A 95 22.92 -20.45 38.00
N ARG A 96 22.18 -21.05 38.92
CA ARG A 96 21.13 -22.01 38.61
C ARG A 96 19.97 -21.85 39.59
N LEU A 97 18.80 -22.25 39.13
CA LEU A 97 17.58 -22.27 39.94
C LEU A 97 16.81 -23.54 39.64
N THR A 98 16.38 -24.25 40.68
CA THR A 98 15.58 -25.47 40.52
C THR A 98 14.11 -25.14 40.75
N ASP A 99 13.26 -25.57 39.83
CA ASP A 99 11.82 -25.39 39.95
C ASP A 99 11.17 -26.43 40.88
N ALA A 100 9.89 -26.24 41.21
CA ALA A 100 9.13 -27.15 42.08
C ALA A 100 9.03 -28.61 41.54
N LYS A 101 9.30 -28.82 40.24
CA LYS A 101 9.33 -30.14 39.59
C LYS A 101 10.73 -30.76 39.55
N GLY A 102 11.72 -30.11 40.16
CA GLY A 102 13.12 -30.57 40.17
C GLY A 102 13.88 -30.27 38.87
N GLN A 103 13.34 -29.45 37.97
CA GLN A 103 14.03 -29.07 36.74
C GLN A 103 14.91 -27.84 36.98
N VAL A 104 16.17 -27.92 36.54
CA VAL A 104 17.16 -26.86 36.72
C VAL A 104 17.12 -25.89 35.54
N ALA A 105 17.06 -24.60 35.82
CA ALA A 105 17.27 -23.51 34.87
C ALA A 105 18.69 -22.93 35.07
N ASP A 106 19.44 -22.79 33.97
CA ASP A 106 20.81 -22.28 33.97
C ASP A 106 20.85 -20.80 33.54
N PHE A 107 21.44 -19.96 34.38
CA PHE A 107 21.56 -18.51 34.22
C PHE A 107 22.97 -18.09 33.80
N CYS A 108 23.92 -19.03 33.63
CA CYS A 108 25.32 -18.71 33.32
C CYS A 108 25.49 -17.88 32.04
N SER A 109 24.57 -18.03 31.08
CA SER A 109 24.53 -17.31 29.81
C SER A 109 23.59 -16.09 29.80
N SER A 110 23.04 -15.72 30.96
CA SER A 110 22.12 -14.59 31.11
C SER A 110 22.78 -13.40 31.80
N VAL A 111 22.32 -12.20 31.46
CA VAL A 111 22.67 -10.96 32.18
C VAL A 111 21.51 -10.56 33.06
N ILE A 112 21.75 -10.42 34.36
CA ILE A 112 20.72 -10.02 35.32
C ILE A 112 20.83 -8.53 35.56
N ILE A 113 19.76 -7.81 35.27
CA ILE A 113 19.61 -6.39 35.54
C ILE A 113 18.49 -6.21 36.55
N MET A 114 18.76 -5.44 37.58
CA MET A 114 17.79 -5.00 38.57
C MET A 114 17.64 -3.50 38.46
N THR A 115 16.42 -2.98 38.59
CA THR A 115 16.20 -1.53 38.71
C THR A 115 15.67 -1.19 40.09
N SER A 116 16.04 0.00 40.56
CA SER A 116 15.52 0.53 41.81
C SER A 116 15.37 2.04 41.79
N ASN A 117 14.40 2.55 42.54
CA ASN A 117 14.22 3.98 42.79
C ASN A 117 14.78 4.43 44.15
N LEU A 118 15.57 3.59 44.83
CA LEU A 118 16.23 3.93 46.09
C LEU A 118 17.09 5.19 45.97
N GLY A 119 17.04 6.04 47.00
CA GLY A 119 17.78 7.31 47.04
C GLY A 119 17.22 8.42 46.13
N ALA A 120 16.18 8.17 45.32
CA ALA A 120 15.65 9.21 44.42
C ALA A 120 14.92 10.38 45.13
N GLY A 121 14.44 10.16 46.36
CA GLY A 121 13.70 11.17 47.15
C GLY A 121 14.59 12.15 47.92
N VAL A 122 15.72 11.68 48.48
CA VAL A 122 16.61 12.48 49.35
C VAL A 122 17.50 13.43 48.54
N SER A 123 17.88 13.04 47.30
CA SER A 123 18.63 13.91 46.39
C SER A 123 17.90 15.21 46.00
N ARG A 124 16.57 15.30 46.24
CA ARG A 124 15.75 16.48 45.90
C ARG A 124 15.51 17.46 47.04
N GLN A 125 15.68 17.05 48.32
CA GLN A 125 15.45 17.92 49.48
C GLN A 125 16.58 18.93 49.73
N ARG A 126 17.62 18.97 48.89
CA ARG A 126 18.63 20.02 48.94
C ARG A 126 18.05 21.31 48.34
N SER A 127 17.30 22.04 49.17
CA SER A 127 16.85 23.40 48.90
C SER A 127 18.04 24.36 48.71
N PRO A 128 17.90 25.41 47.88
CA PRO A 128 18.93 26.40 47.60
C PRO A 128 19.11 27.30 48.83
N GLY A 129 20.03 26.96 49.74
CA GLY A 129 20.21 27.81 50.92
C GLY A 129 21.28 27.41 51.94
N PHE A 130 21.74 26.17 52.00
CA PHE A 130 22.81 25.79 52.94
C PHE A 130 23.78 24.80 52.31
N TYR A 131 25.04 25.22 52.27
CA TYR A 131 26.24 24.52 51.80
C TYR A 131 26.28 24.16 50.30
N GLU A 132 26.90 25.05 49.55
CA GLU A 132 27.63 24.78 48.32
C GLU A 132 28.68 23.68 48.59
N THR A 133 28.25 22.42 48.52
CA THR A 133 29.13 21.24 48.60
C THR A 133 28.73 20.27 47.51
N ASP A 134 29.51 20.34 46.43
CA ASP A 134 29.62 19.37 45.34
C ASP A 134 28.30 18.83 44.78
N SER A 135 27.70 19.58 43.86
CA SER A 135 26.86 19.05 42.78
C SER A 135 27.68 18.26 41.75
N SER A 136 28.74 17.57 42.19
CA SER A 136 29.55 16.73 41.33
C SER A 136 28.87 15.37 41.19
N THR A 137 28.92 14.79 40.00
CA THR A 137 28.43 13.43 39.70
C THR A 137 28.92 12.41 40.74
N GLN A 138 30.09 12.63 41.33
CA GLN A 138 30.66 11.78 42.37
C GLN A 138 29.87 11.82 43.70
N ALA A 139 29.36 12.98 44.11
CA ALA A 139 28.57 13.10 45.34
C ALA A 139 27.21 12.39 45.23
N LEU A 140 26.56 12.48 44.05
CA LEU A 140 25.32 11.76 43.75
C LEU A 140 25.54 10.24 43.67
N ASN A 141 26.62 9.80 43.04
CA ASN A 141 26.97 8.38 42.97
C ASN A 141 27.18 7.78 44.38
N LYS A 142 27.90 8.49 45.26
CA LYS A 142 28.06 8.08 46.67
C LYS A 142 26.73 8.01 47.40
N HIS A 143 25.82 8.95 47.15
CA HIS A 143 24.49 8.96 47.75
C HIS A 143 23.66 7.73 47.36
N TYR A 144 23.60 7.38 46.06
CA TYR A 144 22.89 6.19 45.61
C TYR A 144 23.51 4.90 46.14
N LEU A 145 24.84 4.79 46.13
CA LEU A 145 25.55 3.64 46.71
C LEU A 145 25.21 3.44 48.19
N HIS A 146 25.20 4.52 48.97
CA HIS A 146 24.85 4.47 50.38
C HIS A 146 23.39 4.04 50.59
N ALA A 147 22.46 4.57 49.80
CA ALA A 147 21.05 4.17 49.89
C ALA A 147 20.83 2.68 49.59
N VAL A 148 21.57 2.13 48.62
CA VAL A 148 21.55 0.70 48.28
C VAL A 148 22.11 -0.15 49.43
N GLN A 149 23.26 0.25 50.00
CA GLN A 149 23.89 -0.45 51.13
C GLN A 149 23.01 -0.47 52.39
N GLN A 150 22.21 0.58 52.60
CA GLN A 150 21.28 0.63 53.73
C GLN A 150 20.04 -0.25 53.54
N PHE A 151 19.59 -0.41 52.29
CA PHE A 151 18.37 -1.17 51.99
C PHE A 151 18.64 -2.68 51.88
N PHE A 152 19.68 -3.07 51.14
CA PHE A 152 19.98 -4.48 50.92
C PHE A 152 20.89 -5.06 52.01
N ARG A 153 20.66 -6.33 52.34
CA ARG A 153 21.55 -7.06 53.25
C ARG A 153 22.95 -7.20 52.64
N PRO A 154 24.03 -7.21 53.44
CA PRO A 154 25.40 -7.32 52.95
C PRO A 154 25.62 -8.52 52.03
N GLU A 155 24.94 -9.65 52.27
CA GLU A 155 25.06 -10.86 51.45
C GLU A 155 24.62 -10.63 50.01
N LEU A 156 23.54 -9.88 49.79
CA LEU A 156 23.06 -9.58 48.44
C LEU A 156 23.89 -8.48 47.79
N PHE A 157 24.25 -7.44 48.56
CA PHE A 157 25.07 -6.34 48.05
C PHE A 157 26.43 -6.84 47.53
N ASN A 158 27.08 -7.75 48.26
CA ASN A 158 28.37 -8.31 47.89
C ASN A 158 28.33 -9.25 46.68
N ARG A 159 27.12 -9.63 46.22
CA ARG A 159 26.93 -10.47 45.03
C ARG A 159 26.65 -9.64 43.77
N LEU A 160 26.38 -8.34 43.91
CA LEU A 160 26.24 -7.44 42.78
C LEU A 160 27.61 -7.15 42.17
N ASP A 161 27.74 -7.33 40.85
CA ASP A 161 28.98 -6.99 40.15
C ASP A 161 29.15 -5.48 40.05
N GLN A 162 28.06 -4.75 39.80
CA GLN A 162 28.11 -3.29 39.71
C GLN A 162 26.77 -2.64 40.08
N VAL A 163 26.85 -1.55 40.84
CA VAL A 163 25.74 -0.60 41.03
C VAL A 163 25.97 0.59 40.11
N ILE A 164 25.04 0.82 39.18
CA ILE A 164 25.11 1.87 38.17
C ILE A 164 24.09 2.97 38.52
N PRO A 165 24.55 4.15 38.98
CA PRO A 165 23.67 5.28 39.25
C PRO A 165 23.23 5.97 37.95
N PHE A 166 21.94 6.27 37.87
CA PHE A 166 21.31 7.03 36.78
C PHE A 166 20.91 8.42 37.30
N ASN A 167 21.46 9.43 36.66
CA ASN A 167 21.16 10.82 36.97
C ASN A 167 19.81 11.23 36.38
N ALA A 168 19.25 12.34 36.90
CA ALA A 168 18.12 12.99 36.25
C ALA A 168 18.53 13.46 34.85
N LEU A 169 17.58 13.44 33.91
CA LEU A 169 17.82 13.86 32.54
C LEU A 169 17.90 15.39 32.48
N ASP A 170 19.02 15.88 31.99
CA ASP A 170 19.29 17.27 31.66
C ASP A 170 18.69 17.65 30.28
N LEU A 171 18.41 18.94 30.07
CA LEU A 171 17.78 19.43 28.83
C LEU A 171 18.60 19.07 27.58
N SER A 172 19.93 19.08 27.70
CA SER A 172 20.90 18.63 26.68
C SER A 172 20.70 17.18 26.25
N VAL A 173 20.29 16.29 27.16
CA VAL A 173 20.01 14.88 26.89
C VAL A 173 18.55 14.66 26.48
N LEU A 174 17.62 15.44 27.04
CA LEU A 174 16.20 15.38 26.69
C LEU A 174 15.95 15.76 25.23
N ARG A 175 16.62 16.79 24.71
CA ARG A 175 16.40 17.26 23.34
C ARG A 175 16.65 16.17 22.27
N PRO A 176 17.77 15.43 22.27
CA PRO A 176 17.96 14.27 21.39
C PRO A 176 16.88 13.18 21.57
N ILE A 177 16.44 12.94 22.80
CA ILE A 177 15.37 11.97 23.09
C ILE A 177 14.05 12.43 22.47
N VAL A 178 13.68 13.70 22.63
CA VAL A 178 12.48 14.29 21.98
C VAL A 178 12.57 14.10 20.47
N ARG A 179 13.72 14.42 19.87
CA ARG A 179 13.92 14.25 18.42
C ARG A 179 13.68 12.80 17.98
N ARG A 180 14.31 11.83 18.65
CA ARG A 180 14.12 10.40 18.37
C ARG A 180 12.66 9.94 18.53
N GLU A 181 11.96 10.39 19.57
CA GLU A 181 10.57 10.02 19.80
C GLU A 181 9.63 10.64 18.76
N ILE A 182 9.90 11.88 18.31
CA ILE A 182 9.19 12.52 17.21
C ILE A 182 9.43 11.77 15.89
N GLU A 183 10.67 11.35 15.60
CA GLU A 183 10.98 10.54 14.42
C GLU A 183 10.20 9.22 14.43
N LYS A 184 10.11 8.53 15.57
CA LYS A 184 9.27 7.33 15.71
C LYS A 184 7.80 7.61 15.42
N ILE A 185 7.29 8.79 15.80
CA ILE A 185 5.90 9.18 15.53
C ILE A 185 5.68 9.44 14.05
N ILE A 186 6.62 10.12 13.38
CA ILE A 186 6.58 10.36 11.94
C ILE A 186 6.51 9.04 11.15
N VAL A 187 7.15 7.97 11.64
CA VAL A 187 7.18 6.65 10.98
C VAL A 187 5.89 5.84 11.17
N ARG A 188 5.01 6.21 12.13
CA ARG A 188 3.76 5.48 12.41
C ARG A 188 2.82 5.47 11.22
N ASP A 189 2.11 4.36 11.04
CA ASP A 189 1.21 4.15 9.90
C ASP A 189 0.19 5.29 9.74
N GLY A 190 -0.41 5.79 10.84
CA GLY A 190 -1.39 6.88 10.77
C GLY A 190 -0.91 8.23 10.21
N LEU A 191 0.41 8.48 10.20
CA LEU A 191 1.02 9.64 9.52
C LEU A 191 1.66 9.24 8.18
N ARG A 192 2.24 8.04 8.13
CA ARG A 192 2.93 7.51 6.95
C ARG A 192 2.00 7.19 5.78
N THR A 193 0.77 6.73 6.05
CA THR A 193 -0.19 6.36 5.00
C THR A 193 -0.98 7.54 4.46
N ARG A 194 -0.81 8.74 5.05
CA ARG A 194 -1.46 9.97 4.59
C ARG A 194 -0.50 10.78 3.71
N ASN A 195 -1.04 11.53 2.75
CA ASN A 195 -0.28 12.49 1.93
C ASN A 195 0.10 13.75 2.73
N VAL A 196 0.78 13.59 3.86
CA VAL A 196 1.10 14.66 4.82
C VAL A 196 2.60 14.86 4.89
N THR A 197 3.08 16.02 4.49
CA THR A 197 4.46 16.45 4.74
C THR A 197 4.52 17.18 6.08
N LEU A 198 4.97 16.49 7.13
CA LEU A 198 5.17 17.08 8.45
C LEU A 198 6.56 17.74 8.55
N LYS A 199 6.60 19.07 8.69
CA LYS A 199 7.81 19.83 8.98
C LYS A 199 7.77 20.31 10.43
N ILE A 200 8.74 19.93 11.23
CA ILE A 200 8.87 20.38 12.62
C ILE A 200 10.05 21.35 12.69
N GLU A 201 9.80 22.58 13.14
CA GLU A 201 10.85 23.58 13.30
C GLU A 201 11.74 23.28 14.52
N ASP A 202 13.01 23.67 14.45
CA ASP A 202 14.00 23.33 15.47
C ASP A 202 13.63 23.80 16.91
N PRO A 203 13.01 24.98 17.11
CA PRO A 203 12.56 25.42 18.44
C PRO A 203 11.50 24.52 19.09
N VAL A 204 10.77 23.71 18.31
CA VAL A 204 9.74 22.81 18.83
C VAL A 204 10.36 21.71 19.69
N TYR A 205 11.55 21.22 19.34
CA TYR A 205 12.24 20.20 20.11
C TYR A 205 12.65 20.72 21.49
N ASP A 206 13.11 21.98 21.55
CA ASP A 206 13.51 22.65 22.79
C ASP A 206 12.29 22.90 23.68
N TYR A 207 11.20 23.41 23.10
CA TYR A 207 9.95 23.65 23.81
C TYR A 207 9.36 22.37 24.45
N ILE A 208 9.35 21.26 23.72
CA ILE A 208 8.86 19.98 24.26
C ILE A 208 9.81 19.44 25.34
N ALA A 209 11.12 19.63 25.18
CA ALA A 209 12.10 19.23 26.19
C ALA A 209 11.93 20.02 27.50
N GLU A 210 11.74 21.33 27.42
CA GLU A 210 11.50 22.22 28.57
C GLU A 210 10.23 21.83 29.33
N LEU A 211 9.10 21.66 28.63
CA LEU A 211 7.84 21.17 29.18
C LEU A 211 7.95 19.83 29.93
N SER A 212 8.94 19.02 29.56
CA SER A 212 9.16 17.69 30.12
C SER A 212 10.17 17.71 31.29
N GLY A 213 11.07 18.70 31.30
CA GLY A 213 12.14 18.88 32.27
C GLY A 213 11.65 19.28 33.67
N ASP A 214 10.50 19.94 33.77
CA ASP A 214 9.92 20.39 35.05
C ASP A 214 9.31 19.27 35.90
N SER A 215 9.19 18.05 35.38
CA SER A 215 8.41 17.00 36.03
C SER A 215 9.23 15.99 36.82
N HIS A 216 8.67 15.57 37.96
CA HIS A 216 9.17 14.47 38.80
C HIS A 216 9.26 13.09 38.11
N TYR A 217 8.85 12.97 36.83
CA TYR A 217 8.58 11.70 36.14
C TYR A 217 9.51 11.40 34.95
N GLY A 218 10.52 12.24 34.66
CA GLY A 218 11.52 12.00 33.62
C GLY A 218 10.92 11.83 32.21
N ALA A 219 11.53 10.97 31.37
CA ALA A 219 11.10 10.71 29.99
C ALA A 219 9.67 10.14 29.85
N ARG A 220 9.05 9.64 30.94
CA ARG A 220 7.63 9.23 30.91
C ARG A 220 6.72 10.46 30.77
N GLN A 221 7.06 11.58 31.40
CA GLN A 221 6.34 12.83 31.17
C GLN A 221 6.58 13.33 29.76
N LEU A 222 7.80 13.18 29.23
CA LEU A 222 8.10 13.54 27.84
C LEU A 222 7.16 12.86 26.86
N GLN A 223 6.92 11.55 27.00
CA GLN A 223 5.95 10.85 26.15
C GLN A 223 4.53 11.42 26.29
N ARG A 224 4.11 11.78 27.51
CA ARG A 224 2.80 12.41 27.75
C ARG A 224 2.70 13.81 27.15
N SER A 225 3.69 14.67 27.39
CA SER A 225 3.77 16.02 26.85
C SER A 225 3.80 15.99 25.32
N LEU A 226 4.61 15.11 24.74
CA LEU A 226 4.66 14.90 23.29
C LEU A 226 3.30 14.42 22.78
N HIS A 227 2.66 13.45 23.44
CA HIS A 227 1.33 12.98 23.04
C HIS A 227 0.27 14.09 23.11
N GLN A 228 0.23 14.85 24.21
CA GLN A 228 -0.75 15.90 24.45
C GLN A 228 -0.55 17.14 23.58
N GLN A 229 0.69 17.57 23.40
CA GLN A 229 1.03 18.83 22.72
C GLN A 229 1.22 18.64 21.22
N LEU A 230 1.66 17.46 20.76
CA LEU A 230 1.97 17.20 19.36
C LEU A 230 1.00 16.17 18.75
N VAL A 231 0.91 14.95 19.31
CA VAL A 231 0.16 13.85 18.67
C VAL A 231 -1.34 14.13 18.61
N ILE A 232 -1.96 14.54 19.73
CA ILE A 232 -3.41 14.81 19.78
C ILE A 232 -3.78 15.99 18.85
N PRO A 233 -3.08 17.15 18.86
CA PRO A 233 -3.37 18.23 17.94
C PRO A 233 -3.14 17.83 16.48
N LEU A 234 -2.06 17.11 16.16
CA LEU A 234 -1.84 16.58 14.81
C LEU A 234 -3.01 15.70 14.37
N ALA A 235 -3.42 14.72 15.18
CA ALA A 235 -4.54 13.84 14.87
C ALA A 235 -5.84 14.64 14.68
N THR A 236 -6.10 15.63 15.54
CA THR A 236 -7.30 16.47 15.47
C THR A 236 -7.33 17.31 14.19
N ILE A 237 -6.19 17.89 13.80
CA ILE A 237 -6.07 18.69 12.56
C ILE A 237 -6.22 17.79 11.35
N LEU A 238 -5.50 16.66 11.33
CA LEU A 238 -5.53 15.72 10.21
C LEU A 238 -6.90 15.09 10.02
N ASN A 239 -7.68 14.86 11.08
CA ASN A 239 -9.05 14.36 10.99
C ASN A 239 -10.06 15.34 10.36
N ARG A 240 -9.69 16.63 10.22
CA ARG A 240 -10.54 17.62 9.52
C ARG A 240 -10.44 17.51 8.00
N TYR A 241 -9.50 16.72 7.50
CA TYR A 241 -9.21 16.57 6.08
C TYR A 241 -9.35 15.10 5.67
N SER A 242 -9.76 14.86 4.43
CA SER A 242 -9.78 13.51 3.86
C SER A 242 -8.36 12.94 3.82
N PHE A 243 -8.22 11.61 3.97
CA PHE A 243 -6.94 10.91 3.93
C PHE A 243 -6.14 11.17 2.63
N SER A 244 -6.82 11.44 1.51
CA SER A 244 -6.21 11.74 0.20
C SER A 244 -5.72 13.19 0.04
N THR A 245 -6.06 14.09 0.96
CA THR A 245 -5.70 15.52 0.85
C THR A 245 -4.20 15.71 1.06
N SER A 246 -3.51 16.27 0.06
CA SER A 246 -2.08 16.63 0.22
C SER A 246 -1.93 17.85 1.11
N ILE A 247 -1.32 17.64 2.26
CA ILE A 247 -1.20 18.66 3.32
C ILE A 247 0.27 18.82 3.69
N LYS A 248 0.77 20.05 3.63
CA LYS A 248 1.99 20.41 4.36
C LYS A 248 1.61 20.96 5.70
N LEU A 249 2.03 20.26 6.75
CA LEU A 249 1.82 20.70 8.11
C LEU A 249 3.17 21.16 8.67
N THR A 250 3.26 22.44 9.00
CA THR A 250 4.43 23.01 9.68
C THR A 250 4.09 23.23 11.15
N VAL A 251 4.90 22.67 12.05
CA VAL A 251 4.78 22.86 13.49
C VAL A 251 5.86 23.84 13.93
N SER A 252 5.43 24.94 14.55
CA SER A 252 6.28 26.02 15.06
C SER A 252 5.96 26.32 16.52
N THR A 253 6.85 27.02 17.21
CA THR A 253 6.59 27.50 18.58
C THR A 253 5.89 28.85 18.54
N GLY A 254 4.71 28.94 19.17
CA GLY A 254 3.92 30.15 19.31
C GLY A 254 3.98 30.76 20.71
N LYS A 255 3.22 31.86 20.93
CA LYS A 255 3.21 32.57 22.23
C LYS A 255 2.58 31.76 23.38
N ASN A 256 1.65 30.85 23.07
CA ASN A 256 0.87 30.08 24.06
C ASN A 256 0.99 28.56 23.88
N GLY A 257 1.95 28.06 23.08
CA GLY A 257 2.09 26.63 22.81
C GLY A 257 2.63 26.33 21.41
N LEU A 258 2.46 25.09 20.96
CA LEU A 258 2.76 24.71 19.58
C LEU A 258 1.69 25.26 18.63
N GLU A 259 2.14 25.92 17.57
CA GLU A 259 1.32 26.41 16.48
C GLU A 259 1.43 25.46 15.29
N PHE A 260 0.28 25.11 14.71
CA PHE A 260 0.18 24.19 13.59
C PHE A 260 -0.31 24.97 12.37
N LYS A 261 0.58 25.19 11.40
CA LYS A 261 0.24 25.84 10.15
C LYS A 261 0.01 24.79 9.07
N THR A 262 -1.23 24.72 8.61
CA THR A 262 -1.65 23.81 7.55
C THR A 262 -1.72 24.54 6.23
N THR A 263 -0.97 24.08 5.24
CA THR A 263 -1.09 24.51 3.85
C THR A 263 -1.65 23.34 3.05
N ILE A 264 -2.83 23.53 2.46
CA ILE A 264 -3.48 22.55 1.58
C ILE A 264 -2.98 22.83 0.17
N TYR A 265 -2.44 21.83 -0.52
CA TYR A 265 -2.07 21.97 -1.91
C TYR A 265 -3.28 21.69 -2.80
N THR A 266 -3.80 22.72 -3.47
CA THR A 266 -4.74 22.55 -4.59
C THR A 266 -3.97 22.16 -5.85
N GLN A 267 -4.53 21.27 -6.69
CA GLN A 267 -3.89 20.78 -7.93
C GLN A 267 -3.45 21.87 -8.92
N LYS A 268 -3.88 23.13 -8.75
CA LYS A 268 -3.42 24.26 -9.55
C LYS A 268 -1.95 24.64 -9.26
N ASP A 269 -1.47 24.43 -8.04
CA ASP A 269 -0.08 24.69 -7.65
C ASP A 269 0.87 23.53 -8.02
N ARG A 270 0.34 22.40 -8.55
CA ARG A 270 1.16 21.32 -9.12
C ARG A 270 1.88 21.76 -10.41
N LYS A 271 1.37 22.76 -11.15
CA LYS A 271 2.01 23.23 -12.39
C LYS A 271 3.23 24.12 -12.19
N ASP A 272 3.36 24.76 -11.03
CA ASP A 272 4.59 25.49 -10.65
C ASP A 272 5.53 24.62 -9.80
N GLN A 273 5.13 23.38 -9.49
CA GLN A 273 5.95 22.36 -8.84
C GLN A 273 6.35 21.20 -9.77
N THR A 274 6.04 21.24 -11.07
CA THR A 274 6.58 20.30 -12.07
C THR A 274 8.11 20.40 -12.26
N ILE A 275 8.80 21.19 -11.42
CA ILE A 275 10.25 21.17 -11.25
C ILE A 275 10.58 21.25 -9.74
N ILE A 276 10.11 20.29 -8.95
CA ILE A 276 10.79 19.88 -7.72
C ILE A 276 10.92 18.37 -7.79
N ASP A 277 12.13 17.90 -8.10
CA ASP A 277 12.63 16.53 -7.94
C ASP A 277 11.65 15.60 -7.19
N SER A 278 10.86 14.82 -7.93
CA SER A 278 10.23 13.61 -7.41
C SER A 278 11.30 12.54 -7.16
N LYS A 279 12.24 12.83 -6.27
CA LYS A 279 13.09 11.82 -5.69
C LYS A 279 12.20 11.01 -4.76
N TRP A 280 11.74 9.86 -5.23
CA TRP A 280 11.15 8.84 -4.38
C TRP A 280 12.02 8.72 -3.13
N SER A 281 11.45 8.67 -1.94
CA SER A 281 12.26 8.33 -0.77
C SER A 281 12.87 6.93 -0.96
N LEU A 282 14.05 6.68 -0.39
CA LEU A 282 14.67 5.33 -0.41
C LEU A 282 13.70 4.26 0.13
N ARG A 283 12.80 4.66 1.03
CA ARG A 283 11.75 3.81 1.57
C ARG A 283 10.67 3.46 0.54
N GLU A 284 10.10 4.46 -0.13
CA GLU A 284 9.08 4.25 -1.17
C GLU A 284 9.63 3.39 -2.30
N LEU A 285 10.88 3.65 -2.70
CA LEU A 285 11.60 2.83 -3.67
C LEU A 285 11.75 1.37 -3.22
N THR A 286 12.18 1.15 -1.98
CA THR A 286 12.33 -0.21 -1.45
C THR A 286 11.00 -0.94 -1.39
N LEU A 287 9.92 -0.28 -0.94
CA LEU A 287 8.59 -0.89 -0.89
C LEU A 287 8.05 -1.22 -2.28
N ALA A 288 8.18 -0.30 -3.23
CA ALA A 288 7.74 -0.50 -4.61
C ALA A 288 8.53 -1.61 -5.32
N ALA A 289 9.86 -1.68 -5.12
CA ALA A 289 10.68 -2.77 -5.65
C ALA A 289 10.27 -4.13 -5.08
N ASN A 290 10.00 -4.21 -3.77
CA ASN A 290 9.48 -5.40 -3.11
C ASN A 290 8.12 -5.85 -3.70
N GLN A 291 7.18 -4.91 -3.85
CA GLN A 291 5.86 -5.21 -4.42
C GLN A 291 5.96 -5.68 -5.87
N ALA A 292 6.78 -5.00 -6.67
CA ALA A 292 7.06 -5.38 -8.06
C ALA A 292 7.64 -6.80 -8.16
N ARG A 293 8.61 -7.15 -7.31
CA ARG A 293 9.17 -8.51 -7.26
C ARG A 293 8.13 -9.57 -6.90
N ARG A 294 7.31 -9.31 -5.87
CA ARG A 294 6.26 -10.24 -5.44
C ARG A 294 5.25 -10.50 -6.54
N LEU A 295 4.81 -9.44 -7.21
CA LEU A 295 3.87 -9.54 -8.31
C LEU A 295 4.46 -10.30 -9.50
N ALA A 296 5.74 -10.06 -9.84
CA ALA A 296 6.41 -10.83 -10.89
C ALA A 296 6.46 -12.33 -10.56
N GLN A 297 6.75 -12.67 -9.30
CA GLN A 297 6.78 -14.07 -8.84
C GLN A 297 5.39 -14.72 -8.85
N GLN A 298 4.34 -13.99 -8.44
CA GLN A 298 2.96 -14.48 -8.51
C GLN A 298 2.53 -14.81 -9.95
N ILE A 299 3.01 -14.03 -10.93
CA ILE A 299 2.70 -14.27 -12.34
C ILE A 299 3.50 -15.46 -12.88
N ASP A 300 4.76 -15.61 -12.49
CA ASP A 300 5.60 -16.79 -12.84
C ASP A 300 4.95 -18.10 -12.34
N GLU A 301 4.44 -18.08 -11.10
CA GLU A 301 3.70 -19.21 -10.50
C GLU A 301 2.23 -19.31 -11.00
N GLY A 302 1.81 -18.38 -11.87
CA GLY A 302 0.43 -18.22 -12.30
C GLY A 302 -0.03 -19.23 -13.38
N PRO A 303 -1.36 -19.38 -13.55
CA PRO A 303 -1.93 -20.32 -14.52
C PRO A 303 -1.55 -20.03 -15.98
N VAL A 304 -1.47 -18.76 -16.36
CA VAL A 304 -1.10 -18.35 -17.74
C VAL A 304 0.34 -18.73 -18.05
N MET A 305 1.24 -18.58 -17.06
CA MET A 305 2.63 -18.98 -17.21
C MET A 305 2.78 -20.50 -17.26
N SER A 306 2.02 -21.24 -16.45
CA SER A 306 1.96 -22.70 -16.55
C SER A 306 1.49 -23.18 -17.93
N GLU A 307 0.55 -22.47 -18.56
CA GLU A 307 0.09 -22.78 -19.91
C GLU A 307 1.17 -22.47 -20.96
N LEU A 308 1.90 -21.37 -20.82
CA LEU A 308 3.07 -21.04 -21.65
C LEU A 308 4.13 -22.14 -21.59
N TRP A 309 4.49 -22.59 -20.39
CA TRP A 309 5.44 -23.69 -20.18
C TRP A 309 4.96 -25.00 -20.82
N SER A 310 3.67 -25.31 -20.72
CA SER A 310 3.08 -26.48 -21.37
C SER A 310 3.20 -26.41 -22.91
N LYS A 311 2.92 -25.25 -23.51
CA LYS A 311 3.10 -24.99 -24.95
C LYS A 311 4.57 -25.12 -25.36
N TRP A 312 5.49 -24.55 -24.58
CA TRP A 312 6.92 -24.65 -24.79
C TRP A 312 7.41 -26.11 -24.78
N ASP A 313 7.02 -26.89 -23.77
CA ASP A 313 7.38 -28.30 -23.64
C ASP A 313 6.87 -29.13 -24.83
N LEU A 314 5.66 -28.84 -25.31
CA LEU A 314 5.10 -29.51 -26.49
C LEU A 314 5.94 -29.21 -27.74
N LEU A 315 6.31 -27.95 -27.96
CA LEU A 315 7.15 -27.55 -29.09
C LEU A 315 8.55 -28.15 -29.02
N GLU A 316 9.16 -28.18 -27.84
CA GLU A 316 10.49 -28.77 -27.64
C GLU A 316 10.48 -30.29 -27.92
N ARG A 317 9.40 -30.99 -27.55
CA ARG A 317 9.20 -32.40 -27.94
C ARG A 317 9.03 -32.56 -29.45
N ASN A 318 8.28 -31.68 -30.10
CA ASN A 318 8.07 -31.72 -31.55
C ASN A 318 9.37 -31.43 -32.31
N ARG A 319 10.18 -30.47 -31.85
CA ARG A 319 11.51 -30.16 -32.40
C ARG A 319 12.42 -31.37 -32.39
N ARG A 320 12.47 -32.10 -31.26
CA ARG A 320 13.25 -33.34 -31.11
C ARG A 320 12.78 -34.46 -32.03
N ARG A 321 11.47 -34.54 -32.32
CA ARG A 321 10.87 -35.58 -33.19
C ARG A 321 11.03 -35.29 -34.69
N GLN A 322 10.84 -34.05 -35.12
CA GLN A 322 10.73 -33.68 -36.53
C GLN A 322 12.01 -33.09 -37.14
N GLY A 323 13.01 -32.73 -36.31
CA GLY A 323 14.32 -32.29 -36.78
C GLY A 323 14.25 -31.08 -37.71
N LYS A 324 14.65 -31.24 -38.98
CA LYS A 324 14.69 -30.14 -39.96
C LYS A 324 13.31 -29.66 -40.43
N LYS A 325 12.27 -30.51 -40.41
CA LYS A 325 10.90 -30.12 -40.83
C LYS A 325 10.23 -29.17 -39.85
N PHE A 326 10.56 -29.27 -38.56
CA PHE A 326 10.06 -28.39 -37.52
C PHE A 326 10.29 -26.91 -37.84
N TRP A 327 11.50 -26.56 -38.30
CA TRP A 327 11.88 -25.18 -38.60
C TRP A 327 11.17 -24.60 -39.83
N GLN A 328 10.49 -25.43 -40.64
CA GLN A 328 9.68 -24.94 -41.76
C GLN A 328 8.27 -24.55 -41.32
N GLU A 329 7.74 -25.18 -40.26
CA GLU A 329 6.34 -25.03 -39.84
C GLU A 329 6.17 -24.21 -38.55
N ALA A 330 7.08 -24.35 -37.57
CA ALA A 330 6.91 -23.81 -36.21
C ALA A 330 8.03 -22.86 -35.77
N ALA A 331 8.90 -22.39 -36.68
CA ALA A 331 10.03 -21.53 -36.33
C ALA A 331 9.60 -20.18 -35.71
N GLN A 332 8.52 -19.58 -36.22
CA GLN A 332 8.02 -18.29 -35.72
C GLN A 332 7.43 -18.44 -34.31
N GLU A 333 6.58 -19.42 -34.08
CA GLU A 333 5.96 -19.71 -32.78
C GLU A 333 7.01 -20.05 -31.72
N TYR A 334 8.00 -20.88 -32.08
CA TYR A 334 9.13 -21.21 -31.20
C TYR A 334 9.94 -19.97 -30.82
N GLY A 335 10.21 -19.07 -31.77
CA GLY A 335 10.94 -17.83 -31.54
C GLY A 335 10.22 -16.91 -30.56
N VAL A 336 8.89 -16.73 -30.74
CA VAL A 336 8.06 -15.90 -29.85
C VAL A 336 8.05 -16.46 -28.43
N LEU A 337 7.78 -17.75 -28.26
CA LEU A 337 7.75 -18.40 -26.94
C LEU A 337 9.12 -18.36 -26.24
N HIS A 338 10.20 -18.65 -26.96
CA HIS A 338 11.55 -18.57 -26.41
C HIS A 338 11.87 -17.15 -25.95
N HIS A 339 11.54 -16.14 -26.77
CA HIS A 339 11.79 -14.75 -26.43
C HIS A 339 11.01 -14.31 -25.18
N LEU A 340 9.77 -14.73 -25.03
CA LEU A 340 8.96 -14.43 -23.84
C LEU A 340 9.54 -15.04 -22.56
N LEU A 341 9.97 -16.30 -22.61
CA LEU A 341 10.62 -16.99 -21.48
C LEU A 341 11.96 -16.36 -21.12
N GLU A 342 12.76 -15.98 -22.12
CA GLU A 342 14.05 -15.32 -21.89
C GLU A 342 13.87 -13.90 -21.31
N LYS A 343 12.87 -13.16 -21.80
CA LYS A 343 12.53 -11.83 -21.30
C LYS A 343 12.03 -11.88 -19.86
N GLU A 344 11.18 -12.84 -19.52
CA GLU A 344 10.73 -13.09 -18.14
C GLU A 344 11.92 -13.29 -17.19
N LYS A 345 12.79 -14.26 -17.50
CA LYS A 345 13.97 -14.55 -16.66
C LYS A 345 14.84 -13.32 -16.45
N THR A 346 15.00 -12.51 -17.51
CA THR A 346 15.75 -11.26 -17.45
C THR A 346 15.06 -10.24 -16.52
N LEU A 347 13.74 -10.09 -16.62
CA LEU A 347 12.96 -9.19 -15.76
C LEU A 347 13.01 -9.63 -14.28
N LEU A 348 12.87 -10.92 -13.99
CA LEU A 348 12.99 -11.44 -12.61
C LEU A 348 14.36 -11.16 -12.00
N GLN A 349 15.44 -11.40 -12.75
CA GLN A 349 16.80 -11.10 -12.29
C GLN A 349 17.02 -9.59 -12.08
N GLN A 350 16.46 -8.76 -12.96
CA GLN A 350 16.55 -7.30 -12.83
C GLN A 350 15.83 -6.80 -11.57
N ILE A 351 14.62 -7.27 -11.27
CA ILE A 351 13.87 -6.81 -10.10
C ILE A 351 14.48 -7.31 -8.78
N GLU A 352 15.02 -8.53 -8.75
CA GLU A 352 15.77 -9.03 -7.59
C GLU A 352 17.01 -8.16 -7.32
N THR A 353 17.75 -7.79 -8.37
CA THR A 353 18.91 -6.90 -8.24
C THR A 353 18.48 -5.52 -7.74
N LEU A 354 17.40 -4.95 -8.29
CA LEU A 354 16.87 -3.66 -7.86
C LEU A 354 16.34 -3.68 -6.42
N GLU A 355 15.74 -4.77 -5.96
CA GLU A 355 15.31 -4.96 -4.57
C GLU A 355 16.52 -4.94 -3.61
N ILE A 356 17.58 -5.70 -3.96
CA ILE A 356 18.82 -5.74 -3.19
C ILE A 356 19.48 -4.35 -3.17
N ASP A 357 19.63 -3.71 -4.32
CA ASP A 357 20.28 -2.39 -4.42
C ASP A 357 19.48 -1.31 -3.70
N SER A 358 18.14 -1.36 -3.76
CA SER A 358 17.26 -0.46 -2.99
C SER A 358 17.41 -0.67 -1.48
N SER A 359 17.53 -1.93 -1.05
CA SER A 359 17.73 -2.29 0.36
C SER A 359 19.12 -1.87 0.87
N LEU A 360 20.16 -2.04 0.06
CA LEU A 360 21.52 -1.58 0.37
C LEU A 360 21.60 -0.06 0.43
N ALA A 361 20.95 0.64 -0.51
CA ALA A 361 20.86 2.09 -0.52
C ALA A 361 20.08 2.62 0.70
N PHE A 362 19.05 1.92 1.15
CA PHE A 362 18.31 2.23 2.38
C PHE A 362 19.19 2.14 3.64
N ILE A 363 20.13 1.19 3.70
CA ILE A 363 21.09 1.02 4.80
C ILE A 363 22.28 1.99 4.69
N GLY A 364 22.33 2.82 3.63
CA GLY A 364 23.36 3.85 3.44
C GLY A 364 24.58 3.39 2.65
N ILE A 365 24.49 2.25 1.94
CA ILE A 365 25.55 1.72 1.09
C ILE A 365 25.22 2.05 -0.38
N ASN A 366 26.09 2.85 -1.01
CA ASN A 366 26.17 3.18 -2.45
C ASN A 366 25.03 2.70 -3.37
N THR A 367 24.16 3.62 -3.80
CA THR A 367 23.68 3.83 -5.18
C THR A 367 22.94 5.18 -5.23
N PRO A 368 23.13 6.04 -6.25
CA PRO A 368 22.35 7.28 -6.35
C PRO A 368 20.87 6.97 -6.60
N LEU A 369 20.02 7.49 -5.70
CA LEU A 369 18.56 7.32 -5.69
C LEU A 369 17.89 7.49 -7.06
N THR A 370 18.36 8.44 -7.87
CA THR A 370 17.82 8.74 -9.20
C THR A 370 18.02 7.61 -10.20
N GLN A 371 19.12 6.85 -10.11
CA GLN A 371 19.36 5.71 -11.00
C GLN A 371 18.41 4.56 -10.68
N LEU A 372 18.18 4.29 -9.39
CA LEU A 372 17.27 3.23 -8.96
C LEU A 372 15.82 3.55 -9.30
N THR A 373 15.38 4.80 -9.13
CA THR A 373 14.02 5.22 -9.51
C THR A 373 13.77 5.04 -11.01
N THR A 374 14.72 5.46 -11.85
CA THR A 374 14.59 5.30 -13.30
C THR A 374 14.64 3.83 -13.71
N ALA A 375 15.51 3.03 -13.09
CA ALA A 375 15.60 1.60 -13.38
C ALA A 375 14.31 0.86 -13.00
N LEU A 376 13.71 1.18 -11.85
CA LEU A 376 12.43 0.59 -11.44
C LEU A 376 11.27 1.00 -12.35
N MET A 377 11.18 2.27 -12.75
CA MET A 377 10.15 2.73 -13.71
C MET A 377 10.29 2.03 -15.07
N ASN A 378 11.51 1.93 -15.59
CA ASN A 378 11.79 1.23 -16.84
C ASN A 378 11.43 -0.25 -16.74
N TRP A 379 11.74 -0.88 -15.60
CA TRP A 379 11.38 -2.27 -15.35
C TRP A 379 9.86 -2.46 -15.32
N GLN A 380 9.12 -1.59 -14.61
CA GLN A 380 7.66 -1.66 -14.53
C GLN A 380 7.03 -1.56 -15.91
N GLN A 381 7.47 -0.63 -16.74
CA GLN A 381 6.99 -0.50 -18.12
C GLN A 381 7.30 -1.77 -18.93
N ALA A 382 8.54 -2.26 -18.89
CA ALA A 382 8.95 -3.45 -19.62
C ALA A 382 8.19 -4.72 -19.16
N HIS A 383 7.84 -4.78 -17.87
CA HIS A 383 7.07 -5.86 -17.27
C HIS A 383 5.58 -5.80 -17.70
N GLU A 384 4.97 -4.61 -17.72
CA GLU A 384 3.60 -4.42 -18.25
C GLU A 384 3.51 -4.82 -19.74
N GLU A 385 4.46 -4.40 -20.56
CA GLU A 385 4.54 -4.80 -21.97
C GLU A 385 4.70 -6.32 -22.13
N TRP A 386 5.50 -6.95 -21.27
CA TRP A 386 5.68 -8.41 -21.27
C TRP A 386 4.41 -9.14 -20.84
N GLN A 387 3.69 -8.68 -19.82
CA GLN A 387 2.42 -9.26 -19.37
C GLN A 387 1.37 -9.30 -20.49
N ILE A 388 1.25 -8.20 -21.24
CA ILE A 388 0.32 -8.11 -22.37
C ILE A 388 0.70 -9.10 -23.46
N ALA A 389 2.00 -9.20 -23.80
CA ALA A 389 2.49 -10.14 -24.80
C ALA A 389 2.35 -11.61 -24.38
N LEU A 390 2.57 -11.90 -23.10
CA LEU A 390 2.35 -13.21 -22.49
C LEU A 390 0.89 -13.64 -22.68
N LEU A 391 -0.05 -12.77 -22.28
CA LEU A 391 -1.47 -13.05 -22.38
C LEU A 391 -1.90 -13.23 -23.85
N ASP A 392 -1.47 -12.36 -24.76
CA ASP A 392 -1.82 -12.45 -26.19
C ASP A 392 -1.30 -13.75 -26.84
N THR A 393 -0.14 -14.25 -26.40
CA THR A 393 0.44 -15.50 -26.92
C THR A 393 -0.28 -16.74 -26.38
N VAL A 394 -0.67 -16.72 -25.11
CA VAL A 394 -1.31 -17.86 -24.45
C VAL A 394 -2.80 -17.91 -24.77
N GLN A 395 -3.47 -16.76 -24.68
CA GLN A 395 -4.91 -16.55 -24.82
C GLN A 395 -5.21 -15.48 -25.89
N PRO A 396 -4.91 -15.75 -27.18
CA PRO A 396 -5.07 -14.78 -28.27
C PRO A 396 -6.51 -14.27 -28.38
N GLU A 397 -7.48 -15.05 -27.92
CA GLU A 397 -8.89 -14.68 -27.92
C GLU A 397 -9.21 -13.42 -27.10
N THR A 398 -8.33 -13.01 -26.17
CA THR A 398 -8.41 -11.75 -25.42
C THR A 398 -8.02 -10.52 -26.26
N GLY A 399 -7.29 -10.72 -27.36
CA GLY A 399 -6.95 -9.67 -28.31
C GLY A 399 -8.07 -9.35 -29.32
N HIS A 400 -9.16 -10.12 -29.31
CA HIS A 400 -10.31 -9.91 -30.19
C HIS A 400 -11.47 -9.27 -29.43
N CYS A 401 -11.69 -7.97 -29.63
CA CYS A 401 -12.79 -7.23 -29.03
C CYS A 401 -13.80 -6.80 -30.09
N LEU A 402 -15.09 -7.05 -29.83
CA LEU A 402 -16.19 -6.49 -30.59
C LEU A 402 -16.98 -5.53 -29.70
N LEU A 403 -16.83 -4.23 -29.97
CA LEU A 403 -17.49 -3.12 -29.29
C LEU A 403 -18.65 -2.62 -30.16
N ASN A 404 -19.88 -2.86 -29.72
CA ASN A 404 -21.08 -2.44 -30.43
C ASN A 404 -21.81 -1.36 -29.65
N ILE A 405 -22.18 -0.27 -30.32
CA ILE A 405 -22.86 0.89 -29.73
C ILE A 405 -24.19 1.07 -30.46
N TYR A 406 -25.31 0.89 -29.77
CA TYR A 406 -26.67 1.05 -30.32
C TYR A 406 -27.42 2.15 -29.59
N GLY A 407 -28.21 2.97 -30.29
CA GLY A 407 -29.01 4.03 -29.67
C GLY A 407 -29.63 5.02 -30.66
N ALA A 408 -30.01 6.19 -30.15
CA ALA A 408 -30.63 7.25 -30.96
C ALA A 408 -29.62 7.87 -31.94
N SER A 409 -30.07 8.14 -33.17
CA SER A 409 -29.22 8.59 -34.29
C SER A 409 -28.48 9.91 -34.06
N GLU A 410 -29.01 10.79 -33.19
CA GLU A 410 -28.53 12.17 -33.05
C GLU A 410 -27.15 12.28 -32.40
N HIS A 411 -26.91 11.61 -31.27
CA HIS A 411 -25.60 11.64 -30.59
C HIS A 411 -24.78 10.34 -30.73
N LEU A 412 -25.23 9.41 -31.57
CA LEU A 412 -24.48 8.18 -31.85
C LEU A 412 -23.05 8.46 -32.41
N PRO A 413 -22.84 9.45 -33.32
CA PRO A 413 -21.50 9.85 -33.74
C PRO A 413 -20.67 10.46 -32.62
N THR A 414 -21.29 11.22 -31.71
CA THR A 414 -20.61 11.85 -30.57
C THR A 414 -20.08 10.79 -29.61
N LEU A 415 -20.92 9.83 -29.21
CA LEU A 415 -20.50 8.72 -28.35
C LEU A 415 -19.44 7.85 -29.05
N PHE A 416 -19.57 7.60 -30.35
CA PHE A 416 -18.53 6.90 -31.11
C PHE A 416 -17.18 7.64 -31.09
N SER A 417 -17.17 8.96 -31.31
CA SER A 417 -15.93 9.75 -31.26
C SER A 417 -15.29 9.78 -29.87
N LEU A 418 -16.09 9.67 -28.80
CA LEU A 418 -15.60 9.51 -27.43
C LEU A 418 -14.83 8.19 -27.29
N PHE A 419 -15.45 7.07 -27.67
CA PHE A 419 -14.77 5.76 -27.62
C PHE A 419 -13.54 5.72 -28.52
N LYS A 420 -13.60 6.35 -29.70
CA LYS A 420 -12.47 6.44 -30.63
C LYS A 420 -11.21 7.03 -29.98
N LYS A 421 -11.35 8.13 -29.24
CA LYS A 421 -10.21 8.76 -28.54
C LYS A 421 -9.55 7.87 -27.50
N LEU A 422 -10.29 6.90 -26.94
CA LEU A 422 -9.75 5.99 -25.92
C LEU A 422 -8.75 5.00 -26.52
N PHE A 423 -8.95 4.61 -27.79
CA PHE A 423 -8.09 3.64 -28.48
C PHE A 423 -7.17 4.23 -29.55
N GLU A 424 -7.22 5.53 -29.83
CA GLU A 424 -6.37 6.20 -30.85
C GLU A 424 -4.86 6.13 -30.57
N ASN A 425 -4.46 5.85 -29.33
CA ASN A 425 -3.04 5.74 -28.95
C ASN A 425 -2.51 4.30 -28.96
N TYR A 426 -3.38 3.32 -29.24
CA TYR A 426 -3.01 1.91 -29.29
C TYR A 426 -2.80 1.48 -30.75
N ASP A 427 -1.81 0.62 -30.99
CA ASP A 427 -1.54 0.06 -32.32
C ASP A 427 -2.47 -1.13 -32.61
N TRP A 428 -3.78 -0.86 -32.59
CA TRP A 428 -4.83 -1.86 -32.82
C TRP A 428 -5.40 -1.74 -34.23
N ASN A 429 -5.72 -2.89 -34.83
CA ASN A 429 -6.40 -2.95 -36.12
C ASN A 429 -7.91 -2.85 -35.92
N ILE A 430 -8.54 -1.85 -36.55
CA ILE A 430 -9.95 -1.52 -36.30
C ILE A 430 -10.77 -1.63 -37.57
N THR A 431 -11.85 -2.41 -37.50
CA THR A 431 -12.86 -2.53 -38.56
C THR A 431 -14.20 -2.07 -38.03
N LYS A 432 -14.91 -1.23 -38.79
CA LYS A 432 -16.18 -0.64 -38.37
C LYS A 432 -17.31 -1.00 -39.34
N ARG A 433 -18.51 -1.20 -38.81
CA ARG A 433 -19.78 -1.29 -39.55
C ARG A 433 -20.83 -0.37 -38.95
N ALA A 434 -21.71 0.13 -39.81
CA ALA A 434 -22.87 0.91 -39.39
C ALA A 434 -24.15 0.08 -39.55
N VAL A 435 -25.07 0.21 -38.60
CA VAL A 435 -26.32 -0.54 -38.52
C VAL A 435 -27.48 0.40 -38.79
N TRP A 436 -28.25 0.12 -39.84
CA TRP A 436 -29.36 0.96 -40.30
C TRP A 436 -30.68 0.17 -40.33
N ILE A 437 -31.79 0.87 -40.12
CA ILE A 437 -33.15 0.31 -40.17
C ILE A 437 -34.00 1.05 -41.21
N ARG A 438 -34.74 0.28 -41.99
CA ARG A 438 -35.76 0.74 -42.94
C ARG A 438 -37.15 0.58 -42.29
N ASP A 439 -37.95 1.65 -42.33
CA ASP A 439 -39.28 1.80 -41.72
C ASP A 439 -39.30 2.26 -40.22
N PRO A 440 -39.35 3.57 -39.95
CA PRO A 440 -39.23 4.15 -38.61
C PRO A 440 -40.48 4.06 -37.72
N ASP A 441 -41.67 3.74 -38.27
CA ASP A 441 -42.94 3.76 -37.53
C ASP A 441 -43.08 2.65 -36.45
N LYS A 442 -42.14 1.70 -36.44
CA LYS A 442 -42.02 0.65 -35.40
C LYS A 442 -40.78 0.82 -34.50
N SER A 443 -40.05 1.92 -34.65
CA SER A 443 -38.79 2.17 -33.95
C SER A 443 -38.97 3.10 -32.75
N TYR A 444 -38.19 2.86 -31.69
CA TYR A 444 -38.08 3.72 -30.51
C TYR A 444 -37.60 5.15 -30.85
N LEU A 445 -37.17 5.40 -32.10
CA LEU A 445 -36.77 6.71 -32.59
C LEU A 445 -37.91 7.73 -32.66
N ASN A 446 -39.19 7.32 -32.51
CA ASN A 446 -40.31 8.27 -32.49
C ASN A 446 -40.83 8.60 -31.07
N TYR A 447 -40.46 7.83 -30.03
CA TYR A 447 -40.97 8.01 -28.66
C TYR A 447 -40.04 8.83 -27.74
N LEU A 448 -38.90 9.27 -28.26
CA LEU A 448 -37.95 10.18 -27.60
C LEU A 448 -37.95 11.59 -28.21
N TYR A 449 -38.83 11.88 -29.18
CA TYR A 449 -38.98 13.22 -29.77
C TYR A 449 -40.44 13.63 -29.80
N ALA A 450 -40.79 14.64 -29.00
CA ALA A 450 -41.80 15.60 -29.40
C ALA A 450 -41.02 16.79 -29.99
N ASP A 451 -41.18 16.99 -31.29
CA ASP A 451 -40.87 18.19 -32.08
C ASP A 451 -39.50 18.86 -31.89
N HIS A 452 -38.64 18.73 -32.92
CA HIS A 452 -37.97 19.86 -33.61
C HIS A 452 -36.95 19.34 -34.64
N PHE A 453 -37.43 19.04 -35.86
CA PHE A 453 -36.54 18.95 -37.02
C PHE A 453 -36.19 20.36 -37.49
N THR A 454 -34.89 20.69 -37.61
CA THR A 454 -34.32 21.49 -38.72
C THR A 454 -32.85 21.84 -38.46
N TRP A 455 -31.90 20.93 -38.66
CA TRP A 455 -30.59 21.25 -39.29
C TRP A 455 -29.62 20.05 -39.26
N LEU A 456 -29.22 19.57 -40.44
CA LEU A 456 -27.83 19.36 -40.87
C LEU A 456 -27.82 18.57 -42.18
N THR A 457 -27.75 19.34 -43.26
CA THR A 457 -27.10 18.96 -44.51
C THR A 457 -25.73 18.31 -44.23
N ALA A 458 -25.45 17.25 -44.96
CA ALA A 458 -24.15 16.58 -45.01
C ALA A 458 -23.01 17.60 -45.13
N PRO A 459 -21.98 17.54 -44.27
CA PRO A 459 -20.67 18.05 -44.61
C PRO A 459 -20.00 17.00 -45.51
N GLY A 460 -19.59 17.45 -46.68
CA GLY A 460 -18.95 16.64 -47.69
C GLY A 460 -17.58 16.11 -47.28
N ASP A 461 -17.13 15.17 -48.11
CA ASP A 461 -15.74 14.81 -48.32
C ASP A 461 -14.81 16.02 -48.18
N ASN A 462 -13.93 15.99 -47.18
CA ASN A 462 -12.49 16.03 -47.39
C ASN A 462 -11.71 16.10 -46.06
N GLN A 463 -10.82 15.11 -45.93
CA GLN A 463 -9.39 15.24 -45.61
C GLN A 463 -8.88 15.35 -44.15
N VAL A 464 -8.10 14.29 -43.84
CA VAL A 464 -6.69 14.29 -43.34
C VAL A 464 -6.51 14.22 -41.82
N GLU A 465 -5.98 13.08 -41.33
CA GLU A 465 -4.59 12.89 -40.86
C GLU A 465 -4.43 11.78 -39.77
N HIS A 466 -3.26 11.13 -39.84
CA HIS A 466 -2.61 10.16 -38.96
C HIS A 466 -3.08 8.68 -38.94
N GLN A 467 -2.14 7.84 -39.38
CA GLN A 467 -2.25 6.42 -39.70
C GLN A 467 -2.41 5.56 -38.44
N SER A 468 -3.65 5.23 -38.10
CA SER A 468 -4.00 3.86 -37.73
C SER A 468 -4.57 3.20 -38.99
N HIS A 469 -4.30 1.92 -39.24
CA HIS A 469 -4.84 1.19 -40.40
C HIS A 469 -6.35 0.93 -40.22
N ILE A 470 -7.16 2.00 -40.23
CA ILE A 470 -8.61 1.92 -40.24
C ILE A 470 -9.02 1.55 -41.66
N THR A 471 -9.42 0.30 -41.85
CA THR A 471 -10.02 -0.13 -43.12
C THR A 471 -11.51 0.17 -43.05
N GLU A 472 -11.92 1.33 -43.54
CA GLU A 472 -13.33 1.68 -43.68
C GLU A 472 -13.96 0.83 -44.79
N GLN A 473 -14.73 -0.19 -44.41
CA GLN A 473 -15.61 -0.88 -45.35
C GLN A 473 -17.01 -0.28 -45.22
N GLU A 474 -17.38 0.56 -46.18
CA GLU A 474 -18.70 1.19 -46.25
C GLU A 474 -19.86 0.19 -46.43
N THR A 475 -21.00 0.59 -45.86
CA THR A 475 -22.40 0.13 -46.08
C THR A 475 -22.80 -1.27 -45.65
N MET A 476 -23.73 -1.39 -44.68
CA MET A 476 -24.66 -2.54 -44.57
C MET A 476 -25.98 -2.19 -43.83
N LEU A 477 -27.12 -2.65 -44.35
CA LEU A 477 -28.50 -2.45 -43.83
C LEU A 477 -29.07 -3.74 -43.22
N TYR A 478 -29.92 -3.60 -42.19
CA TYR A 478 -30.74 -4.70 -41.67
C TYR A 478 -32.22 -4.51 -42.02
N PHE A 479 -32.80 -5.53 -42.66
CA PHE A 479 -34.24 -5.72 -42.82
C PHE A 479 -34.74 -6.72 -41.77
N PHE A 480 -35.76 -6.37 -41.00
CA PHE A 480 -36.48 -7.32 -40.13
C PHE A 480 -37.85 -7.61 -40.75
N GLY A 481 -37.93 -8.63 -41.61
CA GLY A 481 -39.20 -9.26 -41.97
C GLY A 481 -39.67 -10.22 -40.88
N GLU A 482 -40.95 -10.63 -40.93
CA GLU A 482 -41.61 -11.50 -39.93
C GLU A 482 -40.94 -12.88 -39.71
N GLU A 483 -39.91 -13.25 -40.48
CA GLU A 483 -39.19 -14.53 -40.39
C GLU A 483 -37.64 -14.40 -40.32
N GLY A 484 -37.11 -13.41 -39.59
CA GLY A 484 -35.79 -13.55 -38.93
C GLY A 484 -34.54 -13.78 -39.81
N GLN A 485 -34.58 -13.62 -41.14
CA GLN A 485 -33.39 -13.75 -41.99
C GLN A 485 -32.70 -12.40 -42.24
N GLN A 486 -31.44 -12.30 -41.82
CA GLN A 486 -30.53 -11.18 -42.13
C GLN A 486 -30.16 -11.24 -43.62
N LYS A 487 -30.45 -10.17 -44.39
CA LYS A 487 -30.08 -10.04 -45.82
C LYS A 487 -29.43 -8.69 -46.09
N TRP A 488 -28.38 -8.70 -46.91
CA TRP A 488 -27.64 -7.51 -47.33
C TRP A 488 -28.42 -6.68 -48.37
N VAL A 489 -28.70 -5.40 -48.09
CA VAL A 489 -29.47 -4.50 -48.98
C VAL A 489 -28.77 -3.14 -49.11
N LYS A 490 -28.90 -2.48 -50.27
CA LYS A 490 -28.37 -1.11 -50.51
C LYS A 490 -29.21 -0.05 -49.78
N ARG A 491 -28.56 1.05 -49.38
CA ARG A 491 -29.19 2.20 -48.71
C ARG A 491 -30.20 2.92 -49.57
N GLU A 492 -31.36 3.21 -48.98
CA GLU A 492 -32.44 3.99 -49.57
C GLU A 492 -32.68 5.29 -48.78
N ALA A 493 -33.32 6.25 -49.43
CA ALA A 493 -33.72 7.50 -48.79
C ALA A 493 -34.81 7.23 -47.76
N GLY A 494 -34.48 7.35 -46.47
CA GLY A 494 -35.38 7.10 -45.34
C GLY A 494 -34.83 6.15 -44.27
N ASP A 495 -33.72 5.47 -44.55
CA ASP A 495 -33.06 4.57 -43.59
C ASP A 495 -32.46 5.37 -42.40
N LYS A 496 -32.78 4.97 -41.16
CA LYS A 496 -32.26 5.61 -39.93
C LYS A 496 -31.10 4.82 -39.35
N LEU A 497 -30.05 5.52 -38.88
CA LEU A 497 -28.90 4.92 -38.21
C LEU A 497 -29.28 4.51 -36.78
N VAL A 498 -28.92 3.28 -36.39
CA VAL A 498 -29.29 2.71 -35.08
C VAL A 498 -28.07 2.22 -34.30
N GLY A 499 -26.91 2.06 -34.94
CA GLY A 499 -25.69 1.69 -34.22
C GLY A 499 -24.42 1.60 -35.04
N TYR A 500 -23.31 1.39 -34.34
CA TYR A 500 -22.02 1.00 -34.89
C TYR A 500 -21.55 -0.32 -34.29
N GLU A 501 -21.02 -1.20 -35.12
CA GLU A 501 -20.37 -2.44 -34.71
C GLU A 501 -18.88 -2.30 -35.03
N ILE A 502 -18.01 -2.39 -34.01
CA ILE A 502 -16.59 -2.06 -34.11
C ILE A 502 -15.79 -3.27 -33.67
N GLN A 503 -15.00 -3.83 -34.58
CA GLN A 503 -14.05 -4.87 -34.27
C GLN A 503 -12.68 -4.25 -34.04
N ILE A 504 -12.08 -4.58 -32.91
CA ILE A 504 -10.76 -4.14 -32.48
C ILE A 504 -9.91 -5.40 -32.32
N LEU A 505 -8.81 -5.46 -33.06
CA LEU A 505 -7.85 -6.55 -33.03
C LEU A 505 -6.51 -6.01 -32.54
N GLY A 506 -6.11 -6.44 -31.35
CA GLY A 506 -4.80 -6.14 -30.80
C GLY A 506 -4.67 -6.61 -29.36
N PRO A 507 -3.43 -6.67 -28.82
CA PRO A 507 -3.16 -7.31 -27.55
C PRO A 507 -4.00 -6.72 -26.41
N GLY A 508 -4.74 -7.57 -25.69
CA GLY A 508 -5.55 -7.18 -24.53
C GLY A 508 -6.79 -6.31 -24.82
N ALA A 509 -7.14 -6.06 -26.08
CA ALA A 509 -8.22 -5.15 -26.45
C ALA A 509 -9.59 -5.51 -25.82
N ALA A 510 -9.90 -6.80 -25.65
CA ALA A 510 -11.16 -7.21 -25.03
C ALA A 510 -11.18 -6.93 -23.53
N LEU A 511 -10.04 -7.11 -22.85
CA LEU A 511 -9.92 -6.82 -21.43
C LEU A 511 -10.00 -5.32 -21.15
N TYR A 512 -9.44 -4.49 -22.04
CA TYR A 512 -9.47 -3.03 -21.91
C TYR A 512 -10.90 -2.48 -21.79
N PHE A 513 -11.83 -3.03 -22.58
CA PHE A 513 -13.22 -2.62 -22.54
C PHE A 513 -14.10 -3.52 -21.66
N ALA A 514 -13.59 -4.58 -21.04
CA ALA A 514 -14.42 -5.61 -20.39
C ALA A 514 -15.48 -5.07 -19.41
N LYS A 515 -15.17 -3.98 -18.70
CA LYS A 515 -16.08 -3.33 -17.73
C LYS A 515 -16.96 -2.22 -18.31
N GLU A 516 -16.94 -1.97 -19.62
CA GLU A 516 -17.72 -0.90 -20.28
C GLU A 516 -19.01 -1.40 -20.95
N GLY A 517 -19.41 -2.66 -20.71
CA GLY A 517 -20.70 -3.17 -21.18
C GLY A 517 -21.87 -2.58 -20.38
N GLY A 518 -22.97 -2.26 -21.04
CA GLY A 518 -24.20 -1.79 -20.38
C GLY A 518 -24.83 -0.57 -21.05
N ILE A 519 -25.65 0.16 -20.30
CA ILE A 519 -26.34 1.36 -20.76
C ILE A 519 -25.49 2.59 -20.45
N HIS A 520 -25.21 3.35 -21.50
CA HIS A 520 -24.56 4.64 -21.47
C HIS A 520 -25.62 5.71 -21.77
N ILE A 521 -25.70 6.76 -20.96
CA ILE A 521 -26.72 7.81 -21.09
C ILE A 521 -26.05 9.10 -21.54
N TRP A 522 -26.55 9.77 -22.56
CA TRP A 522 -26.12 11.13 -22.91
C TRP A 522 -27.19 12.13 -22.46
N LYS A 523 -26.81 13.12 -21.66
CA LYS A 523 -27.67 14.20 -21.19
C LYS A 523 -27.28 15.52 -21.86
N GLU A 524 -28.22 16.13 -22.57
CA GLU A 524 -28.07 17.48 -23.12
C GLU A 524 -28.42 18.55 -22.07
N SER A 525 -28.25 19.83 -22.38
CA SER A 525 -28.40 20.97 -21.44
C SER A 525 -29.82 21.19 -20.87
N GLY A 526 -30.75 20.24 -21.06
CA GLY A 526 -32.13 20.22 -20.56
C GLY A 526 -32.48 18.97 -19.72
N GLU A 527 -33.75 18.55 -19.73
CA GLU A 527 -34.25 17.33 -19.05
C GLU A 527 -34.15 16.05 -19.89
N GLU A 528 -33.74 16.16 -21.17
CA GLU A 528 -33.72 15.02 -22.08
C GLU A 528 -32.51 14.10 -21.87
N GLU A 529 -32.78 12.79 -21.83
CA GLU A 529 -31.79 11.74 -21.66
C GLU A 529 -31.86 10.74 -22.82
N TYR A 530 -30.73 10.54 -23.48
CA TYR A 530 -30.57 9.64 -24.61
C TYR A 530 -29.85 8.37 -24.17
N PHE A 531 -30.47 7.21 -24.39
CA PHE A 531 -29.97 5.92 -23.93
C PHE A 531 -29.23 5.18 -25.06
N TYR A 532 -28.04 4.68 -24.75
CA TYR A 532 -27.18 3.92 -25.65
C TYR A 532 -26.82 2.59 -25.00
N ALA A 533 -26.98 1.48 -25.73
CA ALA A 533 -26.48 0.18 -25.31
C ALA A 533 -25.07 -0.03 -25.87
N VAL A 534 -24.11 -0.27 -24.99
CA VAL A 534 -22.75 -0.70 -25.32
C VAL A 534 -22.65 -2.19 -25.04
N ILE A 535 -22.40 -2.98 -26.08
CA ILE A 535 -22.27 -4.44 -26.00
C ILE A 535 -20.84 -4.81 -26.35
N ILE A 536 -20.23 -5.62 -25.50
CA ILE A 536 -18.84 -6.03 -25.63
C ILE A 536 -18.83 -7.54 -25.75
N ALA A 537 -18.23 -8.05 -26.82
CA ALA A 537 -18.06 -9.48 -27.04
C ALA A 537 -16.58 -9.79 -27.29
N GLN A 538 -16.11 -10.84 -26.64
CA GLN A 538 -14.76 -11.38 -26.83
C GLN A 538 -14.80 -12.51 -27.86
N SER A 539 -13.73 -12.65 -28.65
CA SER A 539 -13.54 -13.80 -29.56
C SER A 539 -14.58 -13.96 -30.69
N VAL A 540 -15.39 -12.94 -30.97
CA VAL A 540 -16.39 -12.98 -32.04
C VAL A 540 -15.93 -12.12 -33.20
N MET A 541 -15.84 -12.72 -34.39
CA MET A 541 -15.61 -11.98 -35.62
C MET A 541 -16.84 -11.15 -35.98
N ILE A 542 -16.64 -9.94 -36.48
CA ILE A 542 -17.74 -9.05 -36.91
C ILE A 542 -18.66 -9.68 -37.98
N ASN A 543 -18.15 -10.64 -38.75
CA ASN A 543 -18.93 -11.43 -39.73
C ASN A 543 -19.83 -12.50 -39.11
N GLN A 544 -19.49 -12.98 -37.93
CA GLN A 544 -20.19 -14.06 -37.23
C GLN A 544 -21.12 -13.53 -36.13
N PHE A 545 -20.94 -12.26 -35.75
CA PHE A 545 -21.80 -11.59 -34.79
C PHE A 545 -23.23 -11.44 -35.33
N LYS A 546 -24.21 -11.87 -34.54
CA LYS A 546 -25.62 -11.67 -34.86
C LYS A 546 -26.14 -10.47 -34.07
N THR A 547 -26.46 -9.38 -34.77
CA THR A 547 -27.09 -8.20 -34.18
C THR A 547 -28.34 -8.60 -33.38
N PRO A 548 -28.48 -8.17 -32.12
CA PRO A 548 -29.60 -8.59 -31.28
C PRO A 548 -30.97 -8.21 -31.87
N PRO A 549 -32.00 -9.07 -31.71
CA PRO A 549 -33.33 -8.75 -32.19
C PRO A 549 -33.97 -7.66 -31.33
N GLY A 550 -34.55 -6.64 -31.97
CA GLY A 550 -35.29 -5.60 -31.26
C GLY A 550 -34.42 -4.55 -30.56
N ILE A 551 -33.15 -4.37 -30.96
CA ILE A 551 -32.28 -3.26 -30.51
C ILE A 551 -32.93 -1.88 -30.62
N TYR A 552 -33.90 -1.73 -31.52
CA TYR A 552 -34.69 -0.51 -31.74
C TYR A 552 -35.92 -0.39 -30.84
N ARG A 553 -36.14 -1.30 -29.86
CA ARG A 553 -37.32 -1.33 -28.98
C ARG A 553 -36.92 -1.00 -27.54
N LYS A 554 -37.76 -0.24 -26.83
CA LYS A 554 -37.56 0.16 -25.42
C LYS A 554 -37.18 -1.00 -24.49
N LYS A 555 -37.91 -2.11 -24.62
CA LYS A 555 -37.74 -3.31 -23.78
C LYS A 555 -36.34 -3.92 -23.87
N PHE A 556 -35.61 -3.68 -24.96
CA PHE A 556 -34.22 -4.10 -25.09
C PHE A 556 -33.31 -3.34 -24.12
N LEU A 557 -33.53 -2.03 -23.99
CA LEU A 557 -32.76 -1.15 -23.11
C LEU A 557 -33.17 -1.31 -21.65
N GLU A 558 -34.45 -1.52 -21.34
CA GLU A 558 -34.93 -1.60 -19.94
C GLU A 558 -34.32 -2.75 -19.11
N ASN A 559 -33.79 -3.79 -19.76
CA ASN A 559 -33.24 -4.97 -19.09
C ASN A 559 -31.71 -4.93 -18.91
N MET A 560 -31.03 -3.86 -19.31
CA MET A 560 -29.57 -3.74 -19.20
C MET A 560 -29.15 -2.88 -18.01
N GLU A 561 -28.00 -3.19 -17.43
CA GLU A 561 -27.43 -2.42 -16.31
C GLU A 561 -26.88 -1.08 -16.79
N LYS A 562 -27.03 -0.03 -15.97
CA LYS A 562 -26.50 1.31 -16.30
C LYS A 562 -25.02 1.39 -15.93
N ARG A 563 -24.20 1.81 -16.89
CA ARG A 563 -22.75 1.91 -16.72
C ARG A 563 -22.29 3.34 -16.47
N ARG A 564 -22.57 4.26 -17.41
CA ARG A 564 -22.13 5.68 -17.32
C ARG A 564 -23.18 6.65 -17.86
N LYS A 565 -23.13 7.90 -17.39
CA LYS A 565 -23.93 9.02 -17.92
C LYS A 565 -23.02 10.18 -18.27
N TYR A 566 -23.05 10.64 -19.52
CA TYR A 566 -22.22 11.71 -20.07
C TYR A 566 -23.03 12.97 -20.30
N TRP A 567 -22.37 14.12 -20.24
CA TRP A 567 -22.84 15.40 -20.74
C TRP A 567 -21.65 16.16 -21.33
N LYS A 568 -21.90 17.33 -21.93
CA LYS A 568 -20.89 18.11 -22.66
C LYS A 568 -19.56 18.31 -21.90
N ASN A 569 -19.62 18.39 -20.57
CA ASN A 569 -18.50 18.81 -19.72
C ASN A 569 -18.15 17.80 -18.60
N GLY A 570 -18.56 16.53 -18.69
CA GLY A 570 -18.25 15.54 -17.67
C GLY A 570 -19.01 14.23 -17.84
N PHE A 571 -18.78 13.31 -16.91
CA PHE A 571 -19.54 12.06 -16.82
C PHE A 571 -19.76 11.64 -15.37
N PHE A 572 -20.75 10.78 -15.18
CA PHE A 572 -21.12 10.12 -13.96
C PHE A 572 -20.95 8.62 -14.15
N ASP A 573 -20.28 7.98 -13.21
CA ASP A 573 -20.09 6.54 -13.17
C ASP A 573 -21.17 5.92 -12.26
N PHE A 574 -22.01 5.02 -12.78
CA PHE A 574 -23.06 4.38 -11.99
C PHE A 574 -22.52 3.28 -11.07
N THR A 575 -21.37 2.69 -11.37
CA THR A 575 -20.76 1.64 -10.54
C THR A 575 -20.05 2.25 -9.33
N GLU A 576 -19.35 3.38 -9.52
CA GLU A 576 -18.64 4.10 -8.45
C GLU A 576 -19.54 5.14 -7.76
N SER A 577 -20.69 5.47 -8.36
CA SER A 577 -21.61 6.53 -7.90
C SER A 577 -20.96 7.92 -7.81
N THR A 578 -19.95 8.19 -8.65
CA THR A 578 -19.12 9.41 -8.60
C THR A 578 -19.32 10.29 -9.85
N THR A 579 -19.34 11.61 -9.62
CA THR A 579 -19.43 12.64 -10.68
C THR A 579 -18.04 13.23 -10.95
N TYR A 580 -17.59 13.22 -12.20
CA TYR A 580 -16.29 13.79 -12.58
C TYR A 580 -16.46 15.15 -13.28
N PRO A 581 -15.99 16.27 -12.67
CA PRO A 581 -16.24 17.63 -13.17
C PRO A 581 -15.19 18.19 -14.14
N VAL A 582 -15.42 19.45 -14.50
CA VAL A 582 -15.11 20.15 -15.76
C VAL A 582 -13.63 20.55 -15.93
N SER A 583 -12.83 19.64 -16.48
CA SER A 583 -11.84 19.91 -17.55
C SER A 583 -11.02 18.64 -17.77
N ASN A 584 -10.87 18.21 -19.03
CA ASN A 584 -10.10 17.03 -19.40
C ASN A 584 -10.66 15.67 -18.92
N TRP A 585 -11.98 15.56 -18.75
CA TRP A 585 -12.64 14.31 -18.33
C TRP A 585 -12.36 13.11 -19.24
N HIS A 586 -11.96 13.35 -20.50
CA HIS A 586 -11.52 12.29 -21.42
C HIS A 586 -10.23 11.60 -20.92
N ASN A 587 -9.30 12.35 -20.34
CA ASN A 587 -8.08 11.79 -19.75
C ASN A 587 -8.38 11.02 -18.47
N VAL A 588 -9.34 11.52 -17.66
CA VAL A 588 -9.81 10.82 -16.46
C VAL A 588 -10.46 9.49 -16.84
N LEU A 589 -11.31 9.49 -17.86
CA LEU A 589 -11.93 8.27 -18.37
C LEU A 589 -10.89 7.28 -18.91
N LYS A 590 -9.88 7.77 -19.65
CA LYS A 590 -8.78 6.94 -20.14
C LYS A 590 -8.01 6.30 -18.98
N GLN A 591 -7.67 7.09 -17.96
CA GLN A 591 -6.97 6.60 -16.78
C GLN A 591 -7.78 5.52 -16.03
N GLN A 592 -9.10 5.73 -15.84
CA GLN A 592 -9.97 4.71 -15.25
C GLN A 592 -9.96 3.39 -16.04
N LEU A 593 -9.90 3.47 -17.38
CA LEU A 593 -9.83 2.28 -18.22
C LEU A 593 -8.47 1.61 -18.16
N ASP A 594 -7.39 2.39 -18.15
CA ASP A 594 -6.02 1.88 -18.02
C ASP A 594 -5.86 1.16 -16.65
N ASP A 595 -6.41 1.72 -15.57
CA ASP A 595 -6.38 1.12 -14.22
C ASP A 595 -7.26 -0.14 -14.14
N ALA A 596 -8.48 -0.07 -14.70
CA ALA A 596 -9.37 -1.24 -14.79
C ALA A 596 -8.74 -2.37 -15.62
N PHE A 597 -8.05 -2.03 -16.70
CA PHE A 597 -7.32 -2.99 -17.54
C PHE A 597 -6.20 -3.66 -16.75
N LYS A 598 -5.39 -2.90 -16.00
CA LYS A 598 -4.32 -3.46 -15.15
C LYS A 598 -4.86 -4.43 -14.09
N SER A 599 -5.97 -4.08 -13.45
CA SER A 599 -6.66 -4.95 -12.48
C SER A 599 -7.11 -6.25 -13.14
N VAL A 600 -7.85 -6.18 -14.25
CA VAL A 600 -8.36 -7.36 -14.96
C VAL A 600 -7.21 -8.22 -15.53
N LEU A 601 -6.14 -7.59 -16.02
CA LEU A 601 -4.95 -8.27 -16.50
C LEU A 601 -4.27 -9.06 -15.38
N ARG A 602 -4.12 -8.46 -14.20
CA ARG A 602 -3.55 -9.13 -13.02
C ARG A 602 -4.40 -10.33 -12.58
N ASP A 603 -5.72 -10.13 -12.45
CA ASP A 603 -6.64 -11.20 -12.08
C ASP A 603 -6.53 -12.39 -13.03
N ARG A 604 -6.38 -12.12 -14.33
CA ARG A 604 -6.26 -13.15 -15.35
C ARG A 604 -4.94 -13.90 -15.30
N LEU A 605 -3.84 -13.21 -14.99
CA LEU A 605 -2.51 -13.79 -14.93
C LEU A 605 -2.29 -14.63 -13.66
N CYS A 606 -2.94 -14.29 -12.55
CA CYS A 606 -2.66 -14.87 -11.22
C CYS A 606 -3.72 -15.83 -10.64
N SER A 607 -4.86 -16.07 -11.32
CA SER A 607 -6.10 -16.55 -10.68
C SER A 607 -6.00 -17.80 -9.77
N ASP A 608 -6.59 -17.66 -8.57
CA ASP A 608 -6.95 -18.62 -7.50
C ASP A 608 -5.87 -19.11 -6.50
N ILE A 609 -5.31 -18.16 -5.74
CA ILE A 609 -5.01 -18.37 -4.31
C ILE A 609 -5.92 -17.44 -3.50
N THR A 610 -7.13 -17.96 -3.23
CA THR A 610 -8.13 -17.56 -2.22
C THR A 610 -7.87 -16.31 -1.36
N GLU A 611 -8.79 -15.34 -1.45
CA GLU A 611 -9.55 -14.70 -0.34
C GLU A 611 -8.83 -14.14 0.91
N ILE A 612 -7.50 -14.15 1.00
CA ILE A 612 -6.74 -13.58 2.14
C ILE A 612 -6.18 -12.19 1.82
N GLU A 613 -6.12 -11.78 0.54
CA GLU A 613 -5.61 -10.46 0.14
C GLU A 613 -6.70 -9.46 -0.31
N ARG A 614 -7.97 -9.88 -0.43
CA ARG A 614 -9.08 -8.95 -0.70
C ARG A 614 -9.28 -7.90 0.39
N SER A 615 -8.84 -8.15 1.62
CA SER A 615 -8.86 -7.16 2.71
C SER A 615 -7.68 -6.18 2.69
N VAL A 616 -6.78 -6.25 1.72
CA VAL A 616 -5.62 -5.33 1.61
C VAL A 616 -5.68 -4.49 0.33
N GLU A 617 -6.33 -4.96 -0.74
CA GLU A 617 -6.55 -4.16 -1.95
C GLU A 617 -7.83 -3.29 -1.92
N GLU A 618 -8.87 -3.67 -1.16
CA GLU A 618 -10.07 -2.82 -0.99
C GLU A 618 -9.81 -1.54 -0.15
N ASP A 619 -8.67 -1.46 0.56
CA ASP A 619 -8.24 -0.25 1.27
C ASP A 619 -7.41 0.72 0.41
N PHE A 620 -7.20 0.42 -0.89
CA PHE A 620 -6.44 1.27 -1.81
C PHE A 620 -7.23 1.85 -3.00
N ASP A 621 -8.49 1.47 -3.21
CA ASP A 621 -9.42 2.16 -4.12
C ASP A 621 -10.20 3.25 -3.37
N GLY A 622 -9.45 4.26 -2.92
CA GLY A 622 -9.97 5.50 -2.36
C GLY A 622 -9.45 6.68 -3.13
N ASP A 623 -10.04 6.94 -4.31
CA ASP A 623 -10.03 8.19 -5.07
C ASP A 623 -8.74 9.03 -4.97
N ILE A 624 -7.84 8.83 -5.95
CA ILE A 624 -6.88 9.86 -6.35
C ILE A 624 -7.56 10.72 -7.41
N PRO A 625 -8.03 11.94 -7.09
CA PRO A 625 -8.20 12.94 -8.12
C PRO A 625 -6.82 13.55 -8.45
N PHE A 626 -6.48 13.42 -9.74
CA PHE A 626 -5.45 14.08 -10.57
C PHE A 626 -4.09 13.42 -10.71
#